data_AF-A0A2K8T9B3-F1
#
_entry.id   AF-A0A2K8T9B3-F1
#
_cell.length_a   1.000
_cell.length_b   1.000
_cell.length_c   1.000
_cell.angle_alpha   90.00
_cell.angle_beta   90.00
_cell.angle_gamma   90.00
#
_symmetry.space_group_name_H-M   'P 1'
#
loop_
_entity.id
_entity.type
_entity.pdbx_description
1 polymer ?
#
loop_
_entity_poly.entity_id
_entity_poly.type
_entity_poly.pdbx_seq_one_letter_code
_entity_poly.pdbx_strand_id
1 'polypeptide(L)'
;MPVITIREEQKTDTGFEASLRFEGSEYLVTITDPFTPKEEKQLEWYFEGWLRFPFSNTAIAERTAASVKSYGERLFEQVFKVNFDAYSEYRQLRGNLSQLQIEIIGRNPEFHAFHWEAMRDPDLPRPLTVDCLMVRRSVKPTSAGWQK
;
A
#
# COMPACT_ATOMS: atom_id res chain seq x y z
N MET A 1 11.61 -17.58 -5.04
CA MET A 1 10.50 -16.60 -5.07
C MET A 1 11.09 -15.26 -4.65
N PRO A 2 11.30 -14.29 -5.56
CA PRO A 2 11.75 -12.95 -5.19
C PRO A 2 10.80 -12.30 -4.17
N VAL A 3 11.37 -11.55 -3.24
CA VAL A 3 10.64 -10.83 -2.20
C VAL A 3 10.95 -9.35 -2.30
N ILE A 4 9.91 -8.54 -2.47
CA ILE A 4 9.99 -7.08 -2.32
C ILE A 4 9.50 -6.75 -0.91
N THR A 5 10.29 -5.99 -0.16
CA THR A 5 9.89 -5.56 1.18
C THR A 5 9.61 -4.07 1.21
N ILE A 6 8.46 -3.69 1.72
CA ILE A 6 8.11 -2.32 2.09
C ILE A 6 8.15 -2.26 3.61
N ARG A 7 9.16 -1.62 4.18
CA ARG A 7 9.40 -1.60 5.63
C ARG A 7 9.26 -0.20 6.19
N GLU A 8 8.40 -0.04 7.16
CA GLU A 8 8.26 1.17 7.95
C GLU A 8 9.55 1.49 8.73
N GLU A 9 10.09 2.68 8.52
CA GLU A 9 11.28 3.16 9.23
C GLU A 9 10.88 4.15 10.33
N GLN A 10 10.08 5.18 9.99
CA GLN A 10 9.67 6.22 10.93
C GLN A 10 8.27 6.76 10.60
N LYS A 11 7.45 7.04 11.62
CA LYS A 11 6.21 7.80 11.48
C LYS A 11 6.49 9.30 11.35
N THR A 12 5.81 9.98 10.44
CA THR A 12 5.86 11.43 10.24
C THR A 12 4.50 12.06 10.56
N ASP A 13 4.41 13.40 10.50
CA ASP A 13 3.16 14.11 10.78
C ASP A 13 2.04 13.77 9.78
N THR A 14 2.40 13.40 8.55
CA THR A 14 1.47 13.20 7.42
C THR A 14 1.48 11.77 6.88
N GLY A 15 2.34 10.89 7.39
CA GLY A 15 2.48 9.52 6.91
C GLY A 15 3.68 8.81 7.54
N PHE A 16 4.48 8.17 6.70
CA PHE A 16 5.61 7.34 7.11
C PHE A 16 6.79 7.46 6.15
N GLU A 17 7.99 7.55 6.69
CA GLU A 17 9.19 7.16 5.97
C GLU A 17 9.32 5.64 6.01
N ALA A 18 9.63 5.06 4.86
CA ALA A 18 9.79 3.63 4.70
C ALA A 18 10.98 3.32 3.77
N SER A 19 11.42 2.06 3.81
CA SER A 19 12.36 1.50 2.86
C SER A 19 11.66 0.51 1.94
N LEU A 20 11.87 0.69 0.64
CA LEU A 20 11.55 -0.29 -0.39
C LEU A 20 12.82 -1.08 -0.70
N ARG A 21 12.79 -2.39 -0.45
CA ARG A 21 13.94 -3.28 -0.58
C ARG A 21 13.69 -4.35 -1.62
N PHE A 22 14.70 -4.56 -2.45
CA PHE A 22 14.84 -5.66 -3.39
C PHE A 22 16.03 -6.53 -2.97
N GLU A 23 16.36 -7.54 -3.77
CA GLU A 23 17.55 -8.37 -3.52
C GLU A 23 18.83 -7.55 -3.78
N GLY A 24 19.42 -7.01 -2.70
CA GLY A 24 20.68 -6.27 -2.75
C GLY A 24 20.55 -4.75 -2.89
N SER A 25 19.33 -4.23 -3.09
CA SER A 25 19.05 -2.79 -3.21
C SER A 25 18.04 -2.31 -2.17
N GLU A 26 18.19 -1.08 -1.70
CA GLU A 26 17.29 -0.42 -0.76
C GLU A 26 17.08 1.05 -1.17
N TYR A 27 15.82 1.48 -1.15
CA TYR A 27 15.38 2.81 -1.56
C TYR A 27 14.52 3.42 -0.47
N LEU A 28 14.75 4.68 -0.12
CA LEU A 28 13.88 5.42 0.80
C LEU A 28 12.65 5.94 0.06
N VAL A 29 11.48 5.78 0.67
CA VAL A 29 10.20 6.24 0.13
C VAL A 29 9.37 6.86 1.26
N THR A 30 8.58 7.86 0.91
CA THR A 30 7.60 8.46 1.82
C THR A 30 6.22 8.00 1.40
N ILE A 31 5.45 7.47 2.36
CA ILE A 31 4.09 6.96 2.14
C ILE A 31 3.13 7.75 3.02
N THR A 32 2.20 8.45 2.39
CA THR A 32 1.08 9.15 3.02
C THR A 32 -0.23 8.54 2.55
N ASP A 33 -1.33 8.89 3.23
CA ASP A 33 -2.66 8.47 2.78
C ASP A 33 -2.93 9.02 1.36
N PRO A 34 -3.16 8.15 0.35
CA PRO A 34 -3.51 8.57 -1.00
C PRO A 34 -4.80 9.39 -1.09
N PHE A 35 -5.66 9.30 -0.06
CA PHE A 35 -6.92 9.99 0.05
C PHE A 35 -6.88 11.11 1.08
N THR A 36 -7.67 12.14 0.80
CA THR A 36 -8.00 13.16 1.78
C THR A 36 -8.97 12.60 2.83
N PRO A 37 -9.08 13.22 4.03
CA PRO A 37 -10.04 12.78 5.05
C PRO A 37 -11.50 12.75 4.56
N LYS A 38 -11.84 13.52 3.53
CA LYS A 38 -13.16 13.50 2.90
C LYS A 38 -13.36 12.27 2.01
N GLU A 39 -12.35 11.92 1.22
CA GLU A 39 -12.36 10.72 0.37
C GLU A 39 -12.39 9.45 1.22
N GLU A 40 -11.61 9.40 2.31
CA GLU A 40 -11.65 8.30 3.28
C GLU A 40 -13.02 8.12 3.92
N LYS A 41 -13.65 9.20 4.40
CA LYS A 41 -15.03 9.13 4.92
C LYS A 41 -16.04 8.66 3.89
N GLN A 42 -15.84 9.01 2.63
CA GLN A 42 -16.72 8.55 1.55
C GLN A 42 -16.52 7.06 1.29
N LEU A 43 -15.29 6.57 1.39
CA LEU A 43 -14.95 5.15 1.27
C LEU A 43 -15.53 4.33 2.44
N GLU A 44 -15.39 4.82 3.67
CA GLU A 44 -16.01 4.26 4.88
C GLU A 44 -17.54 4.16 4.71
N TRP A 45 -18.18 5.26 4.29
CA TRP A 45 -19.63 5.25 4.01
C TRP A 45 -20.02 4.19 2.98
N TYR A 46 -19.21 3.98 1.94
CA TYR A 46 -19.49 2.98 0.92
C TYR A 46 -19.42 1.56 1.50
N PHE A 47 -18.34 1.21 2.20
CA PHE A 47 -18.14 -0.14 2.72
C PHE A 47 -19.03 -0.47 3.92
N GLU A 48 -19.22 0.47 4.84
CA GLU A 48 -19.92 0.22 6.11
C GLU A 48 -21.39 0.65 6.09
N GLY A 49 -21.74 1.65 5.28
CA GLY A 49 -23.09 2.17 5.17
C GLY A 49 -23.84 1.61 3.98
N TRP A 50 -23.40 1.99 2.78
CA TRP A 50 -24.12 1.75 1.54
C TRP A 50 -24.24 0.27 1.20
N LEU A 51 -23.17 -0.53 1.33
CA LEU A 51 -23.21 -1.97 1.06
C LEU A 51 -24.21 -2.74 1.95
N ARG A 52 -24.57 -2.20 3.12
CA ARG A 52 -25.59 -2.81 3.99
C ARG A 52 -27.02 -2.53 3.49
N PHE A 53 -27.25 -1.38 2.85
CA PHE A 53 -28.55 -0.95 2.35
C PHE A 53 -28.44 -0.25 0.97
N PRO A 54 -28.16 -1.00 -0.11
CA PRO A 54 -27.80 -0.45 -1.42
C PRO A 54 -29.01 -0.02 -2.25
N PHE A 55 -29.93 0.75 -1.66
CA PHE A 55 -31.20 1.14 -2.29
C PHE A 55 -31.26 2.61 -2.74
N SER A 56 -30.30 3.45 -2.34
CA SER A 56 -30.24 4.88 -2.68
C SER A 56 -28.81 5.31 -2.97
N ASN A 57 -28.57 6.53 -3.49
CA ASN A 57 -27.22 7.07 -3.71
C ASN A 57 -26.29 6.21 -4.60
N THR A 58 -26.86 5.43 -5.53
CA THR A 58 -26.12 4.52 -6.42
C THR A 58 -25.02 5.22 -7.20
N ALA A 59 -25.29 6.41 -7.75
CA ALA A 59 -24.29 7.19 -8.48
C ALA A 59 -23.11 7.65 -7.60
N ILE A 60 -23.33 7.88 -6.31
CA ILE A 60 -22.25 8.20 -5.35
C ILE A 60 -21.47 6.92 -5.05
N ALA A 61 -22.16 5.82 -4.80
CA ALA A 61 -21.55 4.52 -4.53
C ALA A 61 -20.67 4.02 -5.69
N GLU A 62 -21.13 4.12 -6.94
CA GLU A 62 -20.35 3.76 -8.13
C GLU A 62 -19.07 4.60 -8.26
N ARG A 63 -19.16 5.91 -8.00
CA ARG A 63 -17.99 6.80 -8.00
C ARG A 63 -17.01 6.44 -6.89
N THR A 64 -17.50 6.14 -5.69
CA THR A 64 -16.66 5.70 -4.57
C THR A 64 -16.00 4.35 -4.85
N ALA A 65 -16.74 3.39 -5.40
CA ALA A 65 -16.17 2.10 -5.80
C ALA A 65 -15.05 2.29 -6.86
N ALA A 66 -15.27 3.18 -7.82
CA ALA A 66 -14.27 3.53 -8.83
C ALA A 66 -13.04 4.24 -8.24
N SER A 67 -13.18 4.99 -7.14
CA SER A 67 -12.05 5.72 -6.55
C SER A 67 -11.01 4.79 -5.92
N VAL A 68 -11.37 3.57 -5.50
CA VAL A 68 -10.43 2.54 -5.01
C VAL A 68 -9.29 2.30 -6.00
N LYS A 69 -9.59 2.34 -7.31
CA LYS A 69 -8.55 2.23 -8.35
C LYS A 69 -7.53 3.36 -8.22
N SER A 70 -8.01 4.60 -8.10
CA SER A 70 -7.14 5.78 -7.98
C SER A 70 -6.33 5.79 -6.67
N TYR A 71 -6.89 5.28 -5.57
CA TYR A 71 -6.15 5.05 -4.32
C TYR A 71 -4.95 4.15 -4.57
N GLY A 72 -5.22 2.99 -5.18
CA GLY A 72 -4.22 1.96 -5.47
C GLY A 72 -3.09 2.43 -6.38
N GLU A 73 -3.42 3.20 -7.40
CA GLU A 73 -2.46 3.78 -8.34
C GLU A 73 -1.57 4.83 -7.67
N ARG A 74 -2.16 5.74 -6.87
CA ARG A 74 -1.40 6.72 -6.09
C ARG A 74 -0.48 6.07 -5.04
N LEU A 75 -0.95 5.02 -4.36
CA LEU A 75 -0.11 4.27 -3.42
C LEU A 75 1.05 3.59 -4.15
N PHE A 76 0.79 2.99 -5.31
CA PHE A 76 1.83 2.37 -6.13
C PHE A 76 2.88 3.40 -6.60
N GLU A 77 2.46 4.60 -6.99
CA GLU A 77 3.37 5.67 -7.39
C GLU A 77 4.31 6.10 -6.26
N GLN A 78 3.77 6.28 -5.04
CA GLN A 78 4.57 6.61 -3.86
C GLN A 78 5.61 5.53 -3.51
N VAL A 79 5.26 4.24 -3.68
CA VAL A 79 6.16 3.14 -3.35
C VAL A 79 7.20 2.91 -4.46
N PHE A 80 6.75 2.74 -5.70
CA PHE A 80 7.60 2.19 -6.77
C PHE A 80 8.11 3.23 -7.76
N LYS A 81 7.47 4.40 -7.90
CA LYS A 81 7.81 5.38 -8.95
C LYS A 81 8.60 6.60 -8.47
N VAL A 82 8.83 6.73 -7.16
CA VAL A 82 9.64 7.84 -6.60
C VAL A 82 11.11 7.76 -7.06
N ASN A 83 11.63 6.54 -7.26
CA ASN A 83 12.99 6.30 -7.73
C ASN A 83 12.97 5.50 -9.05
N PHE A 84 13.74 5.95 -10.05
CA PHE A 84 13.80 5.32 -11.37
C PHE A 84 14.36 3.90 -11.33
N ASP A 85 15.43 3.67 -10.56
CA ASP A 85 16.07 2.36 -10.42
C ASP A 85 15.15 1.39 -9.68
N ALA A 86 14.50 1.84 -8.60
CA ALA A 86 13.48 1.05 -7.90
C ALA A 86 12.33 0.63 -8.83
N TYR A 87 11.83 1.54 -9.66
CA TYR A 87 10.80 1.23 -10.64
C TYR A 87 11.31 0.21 -11.67
N SER A 88 12.54 0.37 -12.15
CA SER A 88 13.19 -0.54 -13.09
C SER A 88 13.32 -1.95 -12.53
N GLU A 89 13.74 -2.10 -11.26
CA GLU A 89 13.81 -3.39 -10.58
C GLU A 89 12.44 -4.06 -10.45
N TYR A 90 11.42 -3.31 -10.01
CA TYR A 90 10.05 -3.81 -10.00
C TYR A 90 9.59 -4.25 -11.41
N ARG A 91 9.91 -3.49 -12.45
CA ARG A 91 9.55 -3.81 -13.85
C ARG A 91 10.17 -5.11 -14.33
N GLN A 92 11.36 -5.47 -13.85
CA GLN A 92 12.00 -6.75 -14.16
C GLN A 92 11.27 -7.92 -13.48
N LEU A 93 10.81 -7.73 -12.24
CA LEU A 93 10.09 -8.74 -11.47
C LEU A 93 8.63 -8.91 -11.89
N ARG A 94 7.95 -7.83 -12.33
CA ARG A 94 6.52 -7.86 -12.65
C ARG A 94 6.15 -8.78 -13.82
N GLY A 95 7.12 -9.23 -14.62
CA GLY A 95 6.89 -10.20 -15.69
C GLY A 95 6.37 -11.55 -15.19
N ASN A 96 6.55 -11.87 -13.91
CA ASN A 96 6.03 -13.09 -13.29
C ASN A 96 5.51 -12.84 -11.86
N LEU A 97 4.44 -12.05 -11.75
CA LEU A 97 3.81 -11.70 -10.47
C LEU A 97 3.41 -12.92 -9.63
N SER A 98 3.02 -14.03 -10.25
CA SER A 98 2.64 -15.26 -9.54
C SER A 98 3.76 -15.89 -8.72
N GLN A 99 5.01 -15.49 -8.98
CA GLN A 99 6.22 -15.91 -8.27
C GLN A 99 6.84 -14.76 -7.48
N LEU A 100 6.11 -13.66 -7.27
CA LEU A 100 6.54 -12.52 -6.49
C LEU A 100 5.82 -12.51 -5.15
N GLN A 101 6.56 -12.20 -4.09
CA GLN A 101 5.98 -11.87 -2.78
C GLN A 101 6.28 -10.41 -2.45
N ILE A 102 5.26 -9.69 -1.96
CA ILE A 102 5.39 -8.35 -1.39
C ILE A 102 5.15 -8.45 0.11
N GLU A 103 6.11 -7.99 0.90
CA GLU A 103 6.02 -7.96 2.36
C GLU A 103 5.90 -6.54 2.87
N ILE A 104 4.87 -6.29 3.66
CA ILE A 104 4.64 -5.01 4.34
C ILE A 104 5.01 -5.21 5.79
N ILE A 105 6.11 -4.57 6.21
CA ILE A 105 6.66 -4.73 7.56
C ILE A 105 6.49 -3.41 8.30
N GLY A 106 5.70 -3.41 9.37
CA GLY A 106 5.42 -2.20 10.14
C GLY A 106 5.33 -2.48 11.63
N ARG A 107 5.65 -1.46 12.45
CA ARG A 107 5.46 -1.48 13.90
C ARG A 107 4.19 -0.72 14.32
N ASN A 108 3.76 0.26 13.51
CA ASN A 108 2.60 1.09 13.79
C ASN A 108 1.33 0.51 13.13
N PRO A 109 0.21 0.38 13.86
CA PRO A 109 -1.07 -0.04 13.29
C PRO A 109 -1.52 0.81 12.10
N GLU A 110 -1.24 2.13 12.12
CA GLU A 110 -1.65 3.05 11.07
C GLU A 110 -0.89 2.84 9.76
N PHE A 111 0.35 2.32 9.81
CA PHE A 111 1.07 1.89 8.61
C PHE A 111 0.41 0.66 7.99
N HIS A 112 -0.07 -0.26 8.83
CA HIS A 112 -0.88 -1.38 8.36
C HIS A 112 -2.27 -0.89 7.91
N ALA A 113 -2.81 0.20 8.43
CA ALA A 113 -4.16 0.63 8.07
C ALA A 113 -4.33 1.05 6.60
N PHE A 114 -3.24 1.40 5.89
CA PHE A 114 -3.30 1.66 4.45
C PHE A 114 -3.94 0.48 3.68
N HIS A 115 -4.66 0.80 2.61
CA HIS A 115 -5.28 -0.19 1.73
C HIS A 115 -4.26 -0.82 0.78
N TRP A 116 -3.27 -1.51 1.35
CA TRP A 116 -2.20 -2.20 0.62
C TRP A 116 -2.72 -3.14 -0.47
N GLU A 117 -3.86 -3.78 -0.22
CA GLU A 117 -4.54 -4.69 -1.14
C GLU A 117 -5.07 -3.97 -2.39
N ALA A 118 -5.30 -2.66 -2.31
CA ALA A 118 -5.68 -1.85 -3.47
C ALA A 118 -4.47 -1.46 -4.34
N MET A 119 -3.23 -1.59 -3.85
CA MET A 119 -2.02 -1.15 -4.55
C MET A 119 -1.95 -1.73 -5.97
N ARG A 120 -1.85 -0.84 -6.96
CA ARG A 120 -2.08 -1.18 -8.37
C ARG A 120 -1.09 -0.47 -9.28
N ASP A 121 -0.35 -1.25 -10.06
CA ASP A 121 0.38 -0.73 -11.22
C ASP A 121 -0.62 -0.27 -12.29
N PRO A 122 -0.57 1.01 -12.74
CA PRO A 122 -1.47 1.52 -13.77
C PRO A 122 -1.42 0.75 -15.10
N ASP A 123 -0.30 0.08 -15.39
CA ASP A 123 -0.14 -0.74 -16.59
C ASP A 123 -0.83 -2.12 -16.49
N LEU A 124 -1.38 -2.47 -15.32
CA LEU A 124 -1.98 -3.77 -15.06
C LEU A 124 -3.51 -3.71 -14.90
N PRO A 125 -4.22 -4.79 -15.27
CA PRO A 125 -5.68 -4.81 -15.27
C PRO A 125 -6.31 -4.87 -13.87
N ARG A 126 -5.53 -5.21 -12.83
CA ARG A 126 -6.01 -5.43 -11.46
C ARG A 126 -4.93 -5.12 -10.41
N PRO A 127 -5.29 -4.95 -9.12
CA PRO A 127 -4.32 -4.75 -8.04
C PRO A 127 -3.32 -5.89 -7.91
N LEU A 128 -2.13 -5.58 -7.38
CA LEU A 128 -1.02 -6.53 -7.27
C LEU A 128 -1.38 -7.76 -6.43
N THR A 129 -2.16 -7.57 -5.36
CA THR A 129 -2.57 -8.66 -4.46
C THR A 129 -3.36 -9.79 -5.14
N VAL A 130 -3.94 -9.54 -6.32
CA VAL A 130 -4.66 -10.57 -7.08
C VAL A 130 -3.68 -11.53 -7.77
N ASP A 131 -2.51 -11.04 -8.16
CA ASP A 131 -1.54 -11.78 -8.97
C ASP A 131 -0.23 -12.11 -8.22
N CYS A 132 0.03 -11.50 -7.06
CA CYS A 132 1.19 -11.78 -6.22
C CYS A 132 0.81 -11.99 -4.74
N LEU A 133 1.65 -12.73 -4.01
CA LEU A 133 1.44 -12.96 -2.58
C LEU A 133 1.78 -11.68 -1.80
N MET A 134 0.81 -11.13 -1.07
CA MET A 134 1.03 -9.97 -0.20
C MET A 134 0.89 -10.36 1.27
N VAL A 135 1.93 -10.09 2.06
CA VAL A 135 1.99 -10.49 3.48
C VAL A 135 2.26 -9.27 4.35
N ARG A 136 1.48 -9.11 5.42
CA ARG A 136 1.69 -8.10 6.45
C ARG A 136 2.40 -8.72 7.65
N ARG A 137 3.48 -8.09 8.11
CA ARG A 137 4.26 -8.53 9.28
C ARG A 137 4.41 -7.41 10.28
N SER A 138 3.99 -7.66 11.52
CA SER A 138 4.25 -6.76 12.63
C SER A 138 5.60 -7.09 13.26
N VAL A 139 6.44 -6.07 13.45
CA VAL A 139 7.66 -6.20 14.24
C VAL A 139 7.41 -5.58 15.61
N LYS A 140 7.69 -6.33 16.68
CA LYS A 140 7.69 -5.76 18.03
C LYS A 140 8.69 -4.60 18.06
N PRO A 141 8.39 -3.48 18.74
CA PRO A 141 9.41 -2.47 18.99
C PRO A 141 10.59 -3.18 19.67
N THR A 142 11.79 -3.08 19.09
CA THR A 142 13.00 -3.51 19.79
C THR A 142 13.03 -2.73 21.10
N SER A 143 12.80 -3.42 22.22
CA SER A 143 13.06 -2.84 23.54
C SER A 143 14.56 -2.56 23.59
N ALA A 144 14.95 -1.32 23.28
CA ALA A 144 16.30 -0.85 23.54
C ALA A 144 16.53 -1.05 25.03
N GLY A 145 17.44 -1.97 25.37
CA GLY A 145 17.77 -2.32 26.74
C GLY A 145 18.17 -1.05 27.49
N TRP A 146 17.47 -0.78 28.58
CA TRP A 146 17.92 0.21 29.56
C TRP A 146 19.22 -0.32 30.16
N GLN A 147 20.36 0.19 29.71
CA GLN A 147 21.59 0.08 30.48
C GLN A 147 21.49 1.06 31.65
N LYS A 148 21.43 0.49 32.86
CA LYS A 148 21.57 1.21 34.13
C LYS A 148 23.02 1.63 34.36
#